data_AF-A0A845LAJ2-F1
#
_entry.id   AF-A0A845LAJ2-F1
#
_cell.length_a   1.000
_cell.length_b   1.000
_cell.length_c   1.000
_cell.angle_alpha   90.00
_cell.angle_beta   90.00
_cell.angle_gamma   90.00
#
_symmetry.space_group_name_H-M   'P 1'
#
loop_
_entity.id
_entity.type
_entity.pdbx_description
1 polymer ?
#
loop_
_entity_poly.entity_id
_entity_poly.type
_entity_poly.pdbx_seq_one_letter_code
_entity_poly.pdbx_strand_id
1 'polypeptide(L)' 'MTNQPTNPVIVQGDFSLLLEVDNPLFEAARDEVAQFSELEKSHEHIHTYRLSPLSLWNAAASGHSASHILAVLEETSER' A
#
# COMPACT_ATOMS: atom_id res chain seq x y z
N MET A 1 -1.60 6.48 17.05
CA MET A 1 -2.74 7.04 16.28
C MET A 1 -2.37 8.45 15.84
N THR A 2 -1.42 8.59 14.93
CA THR A 2 -1.01 9.87 14.36
C THR A 2 -1.73 10.03 13.03
N ASN A 3 -2.71 10.92 13.02
CA ASN A 3 -3.52 11.27 11.87
C ASN A 3 -2.68 12.20 10.97
N GLN A 4 -2.31 11.76 9.77
CA GLN A 4 -1.69 12.62 8.77
C GLN A 4 -2.56 12.65 7.52
N PRO A 5 -3.32 13.74 7.26
CA PRO A 5 -4.10 13.94 6.03
C PRO A 5 -3.21 14.21 4.81
N THR A 6 -1.98 13.68 4.83
CA THR A 6 -0.96 13.79 3.81
C THR A 6 -0.48 12.42 3.37
N ASN A 7 -1.08 11.35 3.89
CA ASN A 7 -0.69 9.99 3.60
C ASN A 7 -1.18 9.62 2.19
N PRO A 8 -0.39 8.98 1.33
CA PRO A 8 -0.78 8.83 -0.08
C PRO A 8 -1.68 7.62 -0.36
N VAL A 9 -1.90 6.73 0.62
CA VAL A 9 -2.59 5.44 0.40
C VAL A 9 -4.00 5.45 0.99
N ILE A 10 -4.97 4.92 0.26
CA ILE A 10 -6.32 4.61 0.76
C ILE A 10 -6.52 3.10 0.70
N VAL A 11 -6.83 2.49 1.85
CA VAL A 11 -7.11 1.05 1.97
C VAL A 11 -8.62 0.80 1.78
N GLN A 12 -8.99 -0.07 0.84
CA GLN A 12 -10.38 -0.38 0.56
C GLN A 12 -10.80 -1.75 1.14
N GLY A 13 -12.11 -1.91 1.41
CA GLY A 13 -12.66 -3.16 1.97
C GLY A 13 -12.63 -4.37 1.03
N ASP A 14 -12.34 -4.16 -0.26
CA ASP A 14 -12.16 -5.21 -1.27
C ASP A 14 -10.69 -5.60 -1.49
N PHE A 15 -9.81 -5.19 -0.57
CA PHE A 15 -8.36 -5.40 -0.61
C PHE A 15 -7.61 -4.66 -1.73
N SER A 16 -8.23 -3.68 -2.36
CA SER A 16 -7.50 -2.73 -3.20
C SER A 16 -6.89 -1.59 -2.39
N LEU A 17 -5.80 -1.04 -2.90
CA LEU A 17 -5.09 0.12 -2.36
C LEU A 17 -5.05 1.17 -3.47
N LEU A 18 -5.52 2.39 -3.17
CA LEU A 18 -5.41 3.53 -4.06
C LEU A 18 -4.24 4.39 -3.59
N LEU A 19 -3.27 4.63 -4.47
CA LEU A 19 -2.07 5.40 -4.18
C LEU A 19 -2.04 6.67 -5.01
N GLU A 20 -2.06 7.83 -4.36
CA GLU A 20 -2.04 9.15 -4.99
C GLU A 20 -0.65 9.51 -5.50
N VAL A 21 -0.55 9.76 -6.81
CA VAL A 21 0.72 10.03 -7.52
C VAL A 21 1.25 11.43 -7.24
N ASP A 22 0.36 12.42 -7.13
CA ASP A 22 0.73 13.83 -6.90
C ASP A 22 1.17 14.13 -5.46
N ASN A 23 1.08 13.13 -4.57
CA ASN A 23 1.45 13.27 -3.17
C ASN A 23 2.98 13.21 -2.99
N PRO A 24 3.60 14.10 -2.19
CA PRO A 24 5.05 14.10 -1.95
C PRO A 24 5.62 12.79 -1.39
N LEU A 25 4.81 11.97 -0.72
CA LEU A 25 5.19 10.69 -0.14
C LEU A 25 4.97 9.50 -1.10
N PHE A 26 4.52 9.76 -2.33
CA PHE A 26 4.18 8.74 -3.31
C PHE A 26 5.26 7.68 -3.49
N GLU A 27 6.51 8.07 -3.75
CA GLU A 27 7.57 7.10 -4.06
C GLU A 27 7.86 6.18 -2.86
N ALA A 28 7.93 6.75 -1.65
CA ALA A 28 8.16 5.97 -0.44
C ALA A 28 7.02 4.99 -0.18
N ALA A 29 5.77 5.46 -0.26
CA ALA A 29 4.61 4.60 -0.05
C ALA A 29 4.46 3.53 -1.15
N ARG A 30 4.78 3.87 -2.40
CA ARG A 30 4.83 2.93 -3.53
C ARG A 30 5.79 1.78 -3.23
N ASP A 31 7.00 2.11 -2.81
CA ASP A 31 8.07 1.13 -2.59
C ASP A 31 7.76 0.21 -1.41
N GLU A 32 7.09 0.71 -0.37
CA GLU A 32 6.62 -0.09 0.76
C GLU A 32 5.44 -0.99 0.37
N VAL A 33 4.38 -0.43 -0.25
CA VAL A 33 3.17 -1.16 -0.63
C VAL A 33 3.44 -2.25 -1.67
N ALA A 34 4.36 -2.00 -2.61
CA ALA A 34 4.72 -2.96 -3.65
C ALA A 34 5.36 -4.26 -3.11
N GLN A 35 5.84 -4.29 -1.87
CA GLN A 35 6.46 -5.48 -1.27
C GLN A 35 5.45 -6.60 -0.99
N PHE A 36 4.18 -6.26 -0.82
CA PHE A 36 3.14 -7.20 -0.42
C PHE A 36 1.83 -7.07 -1.21
N SER A 37 1.85 -6.31 -2.31
CA SER A 37 0.70 -6.12 -3.20
C SER A 37 1.12 -6.16 -4.66
N GLU A 38 0.14 -6.34 -5.54
CA GLU A 38 0.35 -6.36 -6.99
C GLU A 38 -0.21 -5.09 -7.62
N LEU A 39 0.55 -4.46 -8.53
CA LEU A 39 0.06 -3.32 -9.31
C LEU A 39 -0.98 -3.81 -10.32
N GLU A 40 -2.22 -3.33 -10.19
CA GLU A 40 -3.29 -3.61 -11.15
C GLU A 40 -3.31 -2.59 -12.28
N LYS A 41 -3.20 -1.29 -11.94
CA LYS A 41 -3.30 -0.18 -12.88
C LYS A 41 -2.44 1.00 -12.43
N SER A 42 -1.81 1.69 -13.39
CA SER A 42 -1.03 2.91 -13.18
C SER A 42 -1.60 4.06 -14.02
N HIS A 43 -2.62 4.75 -13.51
CA HIS A 43 -3.15 5.95 -14.15
C HIS A 43 -2.36 7.19 -13.71
N GLU A 44 -2.59 8.32 -14.38
CA GLU A 44 -1.86 9.57 -14.15
C GLU A 44 -1.86 10.05 -12.69
N HIS A 45 -3.02 9.99 -12.01
CA HIS A 45 -3.16 10.52 -10.64
C HIS A 45 -3.25 9.44 -9.56
N ILE A 46 -3.67 8.22 -9.93
CA ILE A 46 -3.94 7.13 -8.98
C ILE A 46 -3.38 5.82 -9.52
N HIS A 47 -2.50 5.21 -8.74
CA HIS A 47 -2.12 3.81 -8.92
C HIS A 47 -3.03 2.92 -8.08
N THR A 48 -3.44 1.79 -8.65
CA THR A 48 -4.26 0.80 -7.95
C THR A 48 -3.44 -0.46 -7.74
N TYR A 49 -3.29 -0.85 -6.49
CA TYR A 49 -2.68 -2.11 -6.08
C TYR A 49 -3.73 -3.05 -5.49
N ARG A 50 -3.44 -4.35 -5.43
CA ARG A 50 -4.30 -5.34 -4.78
C ARG A 50 -3.52 -6.28 -3.88
N LEU A 51 -4.06 -6.52 -2.69
CA LEU A 51 -3.65 -7.61 -1.82
C LEU A 51 -4.36 -8.88 -2.29
N SER A 52 -3.60 -9.77 -2.90
CA SER A 52 -4.03 -11.12 -3.29
C SER A 52 -3.42 -12.16 -2.33
N PRO A 53 -4.02 -13.37 -2.20
CA PRO A 53 -3.39 -14.46 -1.48
C PRO A 53 -1.97 -14.78 -1.98
N LEU A 54 -1.71 -14.62 -3.28
CA LEU A 54 -0.41 -14.84 -3.89
C LEU A 54 0.60 -13.74 -3.48
N SER A 55 0.21 -12.47 -3.54
CA SER A 55 1.06 -11.35 -3.13
C SER A 55 1.47 -11.46 -1.65
N LEU A 56 0.54 -11.84 -0.77
CA LEU A 56 0.81 -12.03 0.65
C LEU A 56 1.69 -13.25 0.91
N TRP A 57 1.49 -14.34 0.13
CA TRP A 57 2.37 -15.49 0.21
C TRP A 57 3.79 -15.15 -0.24
N ASN A 58 3.94 -14.37 -1.33
CA ASN A 58 5.24 -13.90 -1.82
C ASN A 58 5.93 -13.00 -0.79
N ALA A 59 5.18 -12.10 -0.15
CA ALA A 59 5.70 -11.24 0.93
C ALA A 59 6.19 -12.09 2.11
N ALA A 60 5.38 -13.06 2.55
CA ALA A 60 5.75 -13.96 3.64
C ALA A 60 6.99 -14.81 3.30
N ALA A 61 7.08 -15.33 2.07
CA ALA A 61 8.24 -16.06 1.58
C ALA A 61 9.51 -15.18 1.49
N SER A 62 9.33 -13.87 1.34
CA SER A 62 10.41 -12.87 1.32
C SER A 62 10.76 -12.33 2.72
N GLY A 63 10.09 -12.83 3.77
CA GLY A 63 10.39 -12.49 5.17
C GLY A 63 9.52 -11.41 5.79
N HIS A 64 8.51 -10.88 5.07
CA HIS A 64 7.59 -9.90 5.63
C HIS A 64 6.56 -10.59 6.54
N SER A 65 6.43 -10.11 7.78
CA SER A 65 5.41 -10.57 8.71
C SER A 65 4.10 -9.82 8.51
N ALA A 66 2.98 -10.41 8.94
CA ALA A 66 1.70 -9.73 8.96
C ALA A 66 1.73 -8.44 9.81
N SER A 67 2.49 -8.43 10.91
CA SER A 67 2.66 -7.24 11.74
C SER A 67 3.40 -6.11 11.02
N HIS A 68 4.40 -6.45 10.19
CA HIS A 68 5.11 -5.47 9.38
C HIS A 68 4.19 -4.89 8.28
N ILE A 69 3.43 -5.74 7.58
CA ILE A 69 2.45 -5.29 6.58
C ILE A 69 1.42 -4.34 7.21
N LEU A 70 0.88 -4.70 8.38
CA LEU A 70 -0.07 -3.85 9.10
C LEU A 70 0.56 -2.52 9.52
N ALA A 71 1.81 -2.53 9.98
CA ALA A 71 2.53 -1.31 10.34
C ALA A 71 2.72 -0.38 9.14
N VAL A 72 3.11 -0.92 7.98
CA VAL A 72 3.23 -0.15 6.73
C VAL A 72 1.88 0.47 6.33
N LEU A 73 0.80 -0.31 6.38
CA LEU A 73 -0.53 0.19 6.05
C LEU A 73 -0.94 1.30 7.04
N GLU A 74 -0.73 1.12 8.34
CA GLU A 74 -1.02 2.14 9.35
C GLU A 74 -0.19 3.43 9.16
N GLU A 75 1.06 3.32 8.70
CA GLU A 75 1.96 4.45 8.47
C GLU A 75 1.61 5.21 7.18
N THR A 76 1.22 4.48 6.13
CA THR A 76 1.03 5.05 4.78
C THR A 76 -0.42 5.39 4.45
N SER A 77 -1.40 4.86 5.19
CA SER A 77 -2.83 5.05 4.87
C SER A 77 -3.42 6.33 5.44
N GLU A 78 -4.25 7.01 4.65
CA GLU A 78 -5.23 7.96 5.16
C GLU A 78 -6.37 7.20 5.83
N ARG A 79 -6.94 7.78 6.89
CA ARG A 79 -8.02 7.16 7.65
C ARG A 79 -9.39 7.63 7.16
#